data_AF-A0A418YA45-F1
#
_entry.id   AF-A0A418YA45-F1
#
_cell.length_a   1.000
_cell.length_b   1.000
_cell.length_c   1.000
_cell.angle_alpha   90.00
_cell.angle_beta   90.00
_cell.angle_gamma   90.00
#
_symmetry.space_group_name_H-M   'P 1'
#
loop_
_entity.id
_entity.type
_entity.pdbx_description
1 polymer ?
#
loop_
_entity_poly.entity_id
_entity_poly.type
_entity_poly.pdbx_seq_one_letter_code
_entity_poly.pdbx_strand_id
1 'polypeptide(L)'
;MLTFILILFSFWCFFKIADLIAKTGENNTKTTHKNEEETGVSLNSIVNENGISYQARKVQVVGVSYSNNTGPSRQTCIARLKSCDDVWLEAEPDNKYDKNAIKVMSVHGQLGYLPKAIAATISSSLLNSIVVEFLSKGTSNKNYWGCSVTLKIPLTPSETPSPQRVKKQSTGFNKEASIQAAMKNLLNNHQLHQILDNSSRLNLSEKEASIFREALSNASPAPSAPPSKIDRPAPPMDFNYYYDESYYYEDPYESDPKYKDEYTRNPR
;
A
#
# COMPACT_ATOMS: atom_id res chain seq x y z
N MET A 1 43.08 -50.05 9.90
CA MET A 1 42.31 -50.07 8.64
C MET A 1 40.84 -49.69 8.83
N LEU A 2 40.13 -50.31 9.78
CA LEU A 2 38.69 -50.04 10.04
C LEU A 2 38.39 -48.58 10.43
N THR A 3 39.26 -47.96 11.23
CA THR A 3 39.14 -46.54 11.64
C THR A 3 39.29 -45.57 10.46
N PHE A 4 40.14 -45.89 9.49
CA PHE A 4 40.34 -45.06 8.30
C PHE A 4 39.11 -45.11 7.36
N ILE A 5 38.43 -46.26 7.29
CA ILE A 5 37.20 -46.44 6.52
C ILE A 5 36.04 -45.63 7.13
N LEU A 6 35.93 -45.56 8.46
CA LEU A 6 34.89 -44.77 9.14
C LEU A 6 35.09 -43.25 8.97
N ILE A 7 36.34 -42.78 8.92
CA ILE A 7 36.65 -41.37 8.66
C ILE A 7 36.29 -41.01 7.21
N LEU A 8 36.62 -41.87 6.24
CA LEU A 8 36.24 -41.62 4.83
C LEU A 8 34.71 -41.66 4.63
N PHE A 9 34.00 -42.53 5.34
CA PHE A 9 32.54 -42.62 5.25
C PHE A 9 31.84 -41.39 5.84
N SER A 10 32.35 -40.85 6.96
CA SER A 10 31.82 -39.63 7.57
C SER A 10 32.07 -38.38 6.71
N PHE A 11 33.24 -38.25 6.07
CA PHE A 11 33.50 -37.19 5.10
C PHE A 11 32.60 -37.30 3.85
N TRP A 12 32.33 -38.52 3.37
CA TRP A 12 31.43 -38.73 2.24
C TRP A 12 29.97 -38.37 2.56
N CYS A 13 29.49 -38.67 3.78
CA CYS A 13 28.17 -38.24 4.25
C CYS A 13 28.07 -36.71 4.37
N PHE A 14 29.10 -36.03 4.89
CA PHE A 14 29.10 -34.57 5.00
C PHE A 14 29.05 -33.88 3.63
N PHE A 15 29.78 -34.39 2.63
CA PHE A 15 29.72 -33.86 1.26
C PHE A 15 28.34 -34.04 0.62
N LYS A 16 27.65 -35.17 0.84
CA LYS A 16 26.30 -35.38 0.31
C LYS A 16 25.26 -34.46 0.94
N ILE A 17 25.39 -34.12 2.22
CA ILE A 17 24.47 -33.20 2.90
C ILE A 17 24.68 -31.76 2.40
N ALA A 18 25.94 -31.33 2.20
CA ALA A 18 26.23 -30.01 1.65
C ALA A 18 25.69 -29.84 0.22
N ASP A 19 25.80 -30.87 -0.63
CA ASP A 19 25.28 -30.84 -2.01
C ASP A 19 23.73 -30.85 -2.05
N LEU A 20 23.08 -31.47 -1.05
CA LEU A 20 21.62 -31.43 -0.91
C LEU A 20 21.11 -30.05 -0.45
N ILE A 21 21.85 -29.37 0.43
CA ILE A 21 21.52 -28.02 0.91
C ILE A 21 21.71 -27.00 -0.23
N ALA A 22 22.78 -27.13 -1.03
CA ALA A 22 23.02 -26.27 -2.19
C ALA A 22 21.91 -26.39 -3.26
N LYS A 23 21.41 -27.61 -3.52
CA LYS A 23 20.32 -27.85 -4.50
C LYS A 23 18.93 -27.38 -4.04
N THR A 24 18.74 -27.11 -2.75
CA THR A 24 17.45 -26.62 -2.23
C THR A 24 17.32 -25.09 -2.33
N GLY A 25 18.41 -24.37 -2.67
CA GLY A 25 18.44 -22.90 -2.78
C GLY A 25 18.13 -22.31 -4.16
N GLU A 26 18.12 -23.09 -5.24
CA GLU A 26 18.10 -22.54 -6.62
C GLU A 26 16.77 -22.68 -7.39
N ASN A 27 15.73 -23.28 -6.82
CA ASN A 27 14.49 -23.57 -7.56
C ASN A 27 13.37 -22.52 -7.46
N ASN A 28 13.70 -21.25 -7.16
CA ASN A 28 12.69 -20.18 -7.05
C ASN A 28 13.02 -18.88 -7.80
N THR A 29 13.63 -18.95 -8.99
CA THR A 29 13.54 -17.83 -9.97
C THR A 29 13.73 -18.36 -11.39
N LYS A 30 12.69 -19.01 -11.95
CA LYS A 30 12.57 -19.13 -13.41
C LYS A 30 11.33 -18.36 -13.84
N THR A 31 11.43 -17.04 -13.78
CA THR A 31 10.42 -16.13 -14.32
C THR A 31 10.57 -16.13 -15.84
N THR A 32 9.63 -16.79 -16.49
CA THR A 32 9.41 -16.68 -17.93
C THR A 32 9.12 -15.21 -18.26
N HIS A 33 10.00 -14.57 -19.03
CA HIS A 33 9.72 -13.28 -19.66
C HIS A 33 8.65 -13.49 -20.74
N LYS A 34 7.38 -13.47 -20.34
CA LYS A 34 6.27 -13.08 -21.21
C LYS A 34 5.99 -11.61 -20.92
N ASN A 35 5.97 -10.80 -21.98
CA ASN A 35 5.57 -9.41 -21.94
C ASN A 35 4.11 -9.32 -21.48
N GLU A 36 3.92 -9.13 -20.18
CA GLU A 36 2.71 -8.58 -19.61
C GLU A 36 3.02 -7.13 -19.27
N GLU A 37 2.73 -6.26 -20.23
CA GLU A 37 2.54 -4.84 -20.02
C GLU A 37 1.19 -4.64 -19.29
N GLU A 38 1.06 -5.25 -18.12
CA GLU A 38 -0.08 -5.07 -17.24
C GLU A 38 0.44 -4.43 -15.96
N THR A 39 -0.13 -3.27 -15.65
CA THR A 39 0.06 -2.50 -14.43
C THR A 39 -0.46 -3.28 -13.22
N GLY A 40 0.23 -4.38 -12.87
CA GLY A 40 0.00 -5.18 -11.67
C GLY A 40 0.47 -4.42 -10.44
N VAL A 41 -0.27 -3.40 -10.04
CA VAL A 41 -0.03 -2.68 -8.79
C VAL A 41 -0.51 -3.58 -7.66
N SER A 42 0.40 -4.35 -7.06
CA SER A 42 0.12 -5.04 -5.79
C SER A 42 -0.15 -3.97 -4.73
N LEU A 43 -1.38 -3.94 -4.21
CA LEU A 43 -1.83 -2.94 -3.24
C LEU A 43 -1.53 -3.43 -1.83
N ASN A 44 -0.42 -2.97 -1.25
CA ASN A 44 -0.18 -3.13 0.17
C ASN A 44 -0.83 -1.97 0.91
N SER A 45 -1.85 -2.26 1.72
CA SER A 45 -2.42 -1.29 2.65
C SER A 45 -1.58 -1.22 3.91
N ILE A 46 -1.24 -0.01 4.36
CA ILE A 46 -0.47 0.24 5.58
C ILE A 46 -1.31 1.15 6.46
N VAL A 47 -1.48 0.80 7.74
CA VAL A 47 -2.20 1.63 8.72
C VAL A 47 -1.16 2.34 9.58
N ASN A 48 -1.25 3.66 9.72
CA ASN A 48 -0.39 4.42 10.64
C ASN A 48 -0.95 4.42 12.08
N GLU A 49 -0.20 4.98 13.03
CA GLU A 49 -0.60 5.12 14.44
C GLU A 49 -1.90 5.91 14.65
N ASN A 50 -2.24 6.79 13.70
CA ASN A 50 -3.47 7.59 13.71
C ASN A 50 -4.67 6.85 13.06
N GLY A 51 -4.52 5.58 12.68
CA GLY A 51 -5.56 4.80 12.04
C GLY A 51 -5.84 5.19 10.58
N ILE A 52 -5.00 6.03 9.96
CA ILE A 52 -5.11 6.38 8.55
C ILE A 52 -4.49 5.24 7.73
N SER A 53 -5.30 4.68 6.86
CA SER A 53 -4.85 3.69 5.89
C SER A 53 -4.24 4.37 4.67
N TYR A 54 -3.10 3.87 4.21
CA TYR A 54 -2.42 4.32 3.00
C TYR A 54 -2.35 3.20 1.97
N GLN A 55 -2.44 3.59 0.71
CA GLN A 55 -2.03 2.77 -0.42
C GLN A 55 -0.57 3.11 -0.77
N ALA A 56 0.34 2.17 -0.55
CA ALA A 56 1.74 2.34 -0.93
C ALA A 56 1.94 1.92 -2.39
N ARG A 57 2.48 2.82 -3.22
CA ARG A 57 2.74 2.57 -4.64
C ARG A 57 4.17 2.94 -4.99
N LYS A 58 4.95 1.95 -5.43
CA LYS A 58 6.29 2.18 -6.00
C LYS A 58 6.16 2.78 -7.39
N VAL A 59 6.93 3.83 -7.67
CA VAL A 59 6.89 4.57 -8.93
C VAL A 59 8.31 4.86 -9.41
N GLN A 60 8.56 4.63 -10.69
CA GLN A 60 9.78 5.08 -11.34
C GLN A 60 9.59 6.52 -11.84
N VAL A 61 10.53 7.39 -11.48
CA VAL A 61 10.52 8.79 -11.93
C VAL A 61 10.87 8.83 -13.41
N VAL A 62 10.07 9.55 -14.21
CA VAL A 62 10.26 9.68 -15.66
C VAL A 62 10.82 11.06 -16.03
N GLY A 63 11.36 11.17 -17.24
CA GLY A 63 11.93 12.43 -17.73
C GLY A 63 13.24 12.82 -17.04
N VAL A 64 13.93 11.87 -16.41
CA VAL A 64 15.18 12.09 -15.66
C VAL A 64 16.36 12.51 -16.55
N SER A 65 16.31 12.23 -17.85
CA SER A 65 17.38 12.58 -18.81
C SER A 65 17.30 14.01 -19.35
N TYR A 66 16.22 14.74 -19.06
CA TYR A 66 16.06 16.13 -19.51
C TYR A 66 16.70 17.10 -18.51
N SER A 67 17.12 18.26 -19.01
CA SER A 67 17.61 19.34 -18.14
C SER A 67 16.45 20.06 -17.46
N ASN A 68 16.71 20.62 -16.28
CA ASN A 68 15.78 21.53 -15.62
C ASN A 68 15.80 22.90 -16.31
N ASN A 69 14.68 23.64 -16.23
CA ASN A 69 14.60 25.00 -16.77
C ASN A 69 15.48 25.98 -16.00
N THR A 70 15.73 25.70 -14.72
CA THR A 70 16.57 26.49 -13.81
C THR A 70 17.35 25.55 -12.88
N GLY A 71 18.54 25.97 -12.45
CA GLY A 71 19.38 25.21 -11.52
C GLY A 71 20.10 24.01 -12.15
N PRO A 72 20.59 23.07 -11.33
CA PRO A 72 21.34 21.90 -11.79
C PRO A 72 20.48 20.96 -12.66
N SER A 73 21.15 20.18 -13.51
CA SER A 73 20.49 19.17 -14.32
C SER A 73 19.84 18.08 -13.44
N ARG A 74 18.78 17.43 -13.93
CA ARG A 74 18.13 16.31 -13.20
C ARG A 74 19.11 15.19 -12.88
N GLN A 75 20.04 14.92 -13.79
CA GLN A 75 21.09 13.92 -13.62
C GLN A 75 22.02 14.28 -12.46
N THR A 76 22.42 15.55 -12.35
CA THR A 76 23.19 16.07 -11.21
C THR A 76 22.41 15.94 -9.91
N CYS A 77 21.13 16.31 -9.89
CA CYS A 77 20.28 16.18 -8.70
C CYS A 77 20.19 14.72 -8.23
N ILE A 78 19.92 13.78 -9.15
CA ILE A 78 19.82 12.34 -8.83
C ILE A 78 21.17 11.76 -8.40
N ALA A 79 22.27 12.21 -9.01
CA ALA A 79 23.61 11.79 -8.60
C ALA A 79 23.92 12.17 -7.14
N ARG A 80 23.42 13.33 -6.68
CA ARG A 80 23.64 13.83 -5.30
C ARG A 80 22.71 13.23 -4.26
N LEU A 81 21.58 12.64 -4.68
CA LEU A 81 20.63 12.00 -3.77
C LEU A 81 21.28 10.91 -2.92
N LYS A 82 21.06 10.99 -1.61
CA LYS A 82 21.45 10.01 -0.61
C LYS A 82 20.24 9.24 -0.10
N SER A 83 20.49 8.08 0.51
CA SER A 83 19.47 7.40 1.31
C SER A 83 19.00 8.35 2.41
N CYS A 84 17.69 8.45 2.60
CA CYS A 84 17.02 9.35 3.55
C CYS A 84 16.94 10.84 3.16
N ASP A 85 17.35 11.24 1.95
CA ASP A 85 17.03 12.59 1.47
C ASP A 85 15.52 12.76 1.31
N ASP A 86 15.01 13.92 1.72
CA ASP A 86 13.61 14.28 1.58
C ASP A 86 13.23 14.50 0.11
N VAL A 87 12.03 14.00 -0.23
CA VAL A 87 11.45 14.13 -1.58
C VAL A 87 10.00 14.55 -1.43
N TRP A 88 9.55 15.47 -2.28
CA TRP A 88 8.17 15.94 -2.30
C TRP A 88 7.64 16.11 -3.72
N LEU A 89 6.34 16.35 -3.83
CA LEU A 89 5.65 16.56 -5.10
C LEU A 89 5.27 18.02 -5.28
N GLU A 90 5.34 18.51 -6.51
CA GLU A 90 4.89 19.86 -6.86
C GLU A 90 4.11 19.81 -8.18
N ALA A 91 2.88 20.31 -8.19
CA ALA A 91 2.08 20.37 -9.41
C ALA A 91 2.62 21.41 -10.39
N GLU A 92 2.53 21.12 -11.69
CA GLU A 92 2.90 22.04 -12.78
C GLU A 92 1.72 22.18 -13.76
N PRO A 93 0.63 22.89 -13.36
CA PRO A 93 -0.60 22.97 -14.15
C PRO A 93 -0.42 23.66 -15.52
N ASP A 94 0.59 24.53 -15.62
CA ASP A 94 0.94 25.27 -16.85
C ASP A 94 1.91 24.49 -17.76
N ASN A 95 2.18 23.22 -17.47
CA ASN A 95 3.04 22.39 -18.30
C ASN A 95 2.41 22.22 -19.70
N LYS A 96 3.16 22.63 -20.74
CA LYS A 96 2.69 22.62 -22.14
C LYS A 96 2.34 21.23 -22.71
N TYR A 97 2.77 20.15 -22.06
CA TYR A 97 2.55 18.77 -22.53
C TYR A 97 1.45 18.05 -21.74
N ASP A 98 1.32 18.33 -20.44
CA ASP A 98 0.36 17.65 -19.56
C ASP A 98 -0.07 18.54 -18.39
N LYS A 99 -1.34 18.95 -18.37
CA LYS A 99 -1.91 19.80 -17.30
C LYS A 99 -1.92 19.12 -15.93
N ASN A 100 -1.80 17.80 -15.89
CA ASN A 100 -1.71 17.03 -14.64
C ASN A 100 -0.25 16.70 -14.28
N ALA A 101 0.74 17.34 -14.91
CA ALA A 101 2.14 17.09 -14.61
C ALA A 101 2.46 17.36 -13.14
N ILE A 102 3.11 16.39 -12.49
CA ILE A 102 3.58 16.49 -11.11
C ILE A 102 5.09 16.26 -11.10
N LYS A 103 5.83 17.28 -10.70
CA LYS A 103 7.28 17.25 -10.51
C LYS A 103 7.61 16.43 -9.26
N VAL A 104 8.71 15.70 -9.33
CA VAL A 104 9.33 15.08 -8.15
C VAL A 104 10.55 15.92 -7.79
N MET A 105 10.53 16.47 -6.57
CA MET A 105 11.48 17.48 -6.09
C MET A 105 12.29 16.93 -4.91
N SER A 106 13.53 17.38 -4.77
CA SER A 106 14.33 17.22 -3.55
C SER A 106 15.07 18.52 -3.23
N VAL A 107 15.82 18.53 -2.13
CA VAL A 107 16.70 19.66 -1.75
C VAL A 107 17.72 20.01 -2.83
N HIS A 108 18.05 19.07 -3.73
CA HIS A 108 19.00 19.27 -4.82
C HIS A 108 18.34 19.86 -6.09
N GLY A 109 17.01 19.90 -6.15
CA GLY A 109 16.23 20.39 -7.29
C GLY A 109 15.24 19.37 -7.86
N GLN A 110 14.74 19.63 -9.07
CA GLN A 110 13.82 18.70 -9.73
C GLN A 110 14.57 17.43 -10.19
N LEU A 111 13.98 16.26 -9.89
CA LEU A 111 14.49 14.94 -10.28
C LEU A 111 13.85 14.45 -11.59
N GLY A 112 12.59 14.81 -11.81
CA GLY A 112 11.80 14.41 -12.97
C GLY A 112 10.33 14.61 -12.72
N TYR A 113 9.51 13.70 -13.26
CA TYR A 113 8.05 13.72 -13.15
C TYR A 113 7.50 12.36 -12.72
N LEU A 114 6.30 12.36 -12.14
CA LEU A 114 5.50 11.15 -12.04
C LEU A 114 5.03 10.70 -13.43
N PRO A 115 4.89 9.38 -13.68
CA PRO A 115 4.27 8.88 -14.90
C PRO A 115 2.87 9.46 -15.08
N LYS A 116 2.52 9.83 -16.32
CA LYS A 116 1.24 10.47 -16.68
C LYS A 116 0.01 9.74 -16.13
N ALA A 117 -0.01 8.41 -16.21
CA ALA A 117 -1.10 7.59 -15.69
C ALA A 117 -1.30 7.74 -14.18
N ILE A 118 -0.22 7.94 -13.42
CA ILE A 118 -0.28 8.14 -11.96
C ILE A 118 -0.65 9.59 -11.66
N ALA A 119 -0.04 10.53 -12.36
CA ALA A 119 -0.29 11.95 -12.15
C ALA A 119 -1.78 12.30 -12.40
N ALA A 120 -2.40 11.71 -13.42
CA ALA A 120 -3.82 11.88 -13.71
C ALA A 120 -4.77 11.33 -12.63
N THR A 121 -4.31 10.39 -11.78
CA THR A 121 -5.12 9.84 -10.67
C THR A 121 -5.01 10.65 -9.38
N ILE A 122 -4.01 11.52 -9.28
CA ILE A 122 -3.77 12.33 -8.10
C ILE A 122 -4.46 13.68 -8.30
N SER A 123 -5.49 13.97 -7.48
CA SER A 123 -6.09 15.30 -7.48
C SER A 123 -5.15 16.32 -6.83
N SER A 124 -5.24 17.58 -7.25
CA SER A 124 -4.47 18.67 -6.64
C SER A 124 -4.73 18.82 -5.14
N SER A 125 -5.95 18.50 -4.68
CA SER A 125 -6.32 18.51 -3.24
C SER A 125 -5.61 17.42 -2.43
N LEU A 126 -5.30 16.28 -3.06
CA LEU A 126 -4.61 15.17 -2.40
C LEU A 126 -3.10 15.35 -2.37
N LEU A 127 -2.53 16.19 -3.23
CA LEU A 127 -1.07 16.29 -3.41
C LEU A 127 -0.32 16.54 -2.10
N ASN A 128 -0.81 17.47 -1.27
CA ASN A 128 -0.19 17.82 0.01
C ASN A 128 -0.33 16.73 1.09
N SER A 129 -1.19 15.75 0.87
CA SER A 129 -1.42 14.63 1.79
C SER A 129 -0.63 13.37 1.44
N ILE A 130 0.01 13.35 0.26
CA ILE A 130 0.82 12.22 -0.19
C ILE A 130 2.20 12.34 0.43
N VAL A 131 2.60 11.32 1.19
CA VAL A 131 3.97 11.18 1.66
C VAL A 131 4.79 10.49 0.57
N VAL A 132 5.94 11.06 0.23
CA VAL A 132 6.86 10.51 -0.76
C VAL A 132 8.14 10.07 -0.07
N GLU A 133 8.54 8.83 -0.31
CA GLU A 133 9.77 8.27 0.21
C GLU A 133 10.71 7.94 -0.94
N PHE A 134 11.96 8.43 -0.85
CA PHE A 134 13.01 7.98 -1.75
C PHE A 134 13.26 6.49 -1.54
N LEU A 135 13.20 5.70 -2.61
CA LEU A 135 13.42 4.27 -2.52
C LEU A 135 14.82 3.87 -2.98
N SER A 136 15.20 4.27 -4.20
CA SER A 136 16.50 3.92 -4.76
C SER A 136 16.86 4.78 -5.96
N LYS A 137 18.16 4.81 -6.29
CA LYS A 137 18.68 5.30 -7.57
C LYS A 137 19.63 4.27 -8.19
N GLY A 138 19.83 4.35 -9.49
CA GLY A 138 20.76 3.48 -10.22
C GLY A 138 21.09 4.04 -11.60
N THR A 139 22.09 3.46 -12.26
CA THR A 139 22.51 3.87 -13.60
C THR A 139 22.02 2.89 -14.66
N SER A 140 21.63 3.41 -15.82
CA SER A 140 21.38 2.61 -17.02
C SER A 140 22.69 2.24 -17.74
N ASN A 141 22.59 1.37 -18.75
CA ASN A 141 23.73 1.01 -19.63
C ASN A 141 24.34 2.21 -20.37
N LYS A 142 23.63 3.34 -20.44
CA LYS A 142 24.09 4.59 -21.06
C LYS A 142 24.64 5.59 -20.03
N ASN A 143 24.92 5.14 -18.80
CA ASN A 143 25.39 5.96 -17.67
C ASN A 143 24.43 7.07 -17.20
N TYR A 144 23.16 7.04 -17.61
CA TYR A 144 22.15 7.93 -17.04
C TYR A 144 21.64 7.38 -15.70
N TRP A 145 21.58 8.25 -14.70
CA TRP A 145 20.91 8.02 -13.44
C TRP A 145 19.39 8.01 -13.60
N GLY A 146 18.75 7.05 -12.94
CA GLY A 146 17.32 7.02 -12.69
C GLY A 146 17.04 6.81 -11.20
N CYS A 147 15.83 7.16 -10.77
CA CYS A 147 15.39 6.96 -9.39
C CYS A 147 13.95 6.42 -9.31
N SER A 148 13.65 5.81 -8.18
CA SER A 148 12.33 5.32 -7.80
C SER A 148 11.93 5.89 -6.45
N VAL A 149 10.64 6.15 -6.30
CA VAL A 149 10.01 6.64 -5.07
C VAL A 149 8.84 5.76 -4.68
N THR A 150 8.47 5.76 -3.40
CA THR A 150 7.23 5.18 -2.90
C THR A 150 6.26 6.30 -2.57
N LEU A 151 5.08 6.27 -3.17
CA LEU A 151 3.98 7.17 -2.84
C LEU A 151 3.09 6.50 -1.80
N LYS A 152 2.89 7.12 -0.65
CA LYS A 152 1.91 6.72 0.35
C LYS A 152 0.68 7.60 0.21
N ILE A 153 -0.30 7.10 -0.53
CA ILE A 153 -1.53 7.83 -0.84
C ILE A 153 -2.56 7.53 0.24
N PRO A 154 -3.08 8.54 0.98
CA PRO A 154 -4.08 8.29 2.00
C PRO A 154 -5.36 7.77 1.35
N LEU A 155 -5.86 6.65 1.86
CA LEU A 155 -7.16 6.12 1.48
C LEU A 155 -8.20 6.95 2.22
N THR A 156 -8.96 7.77 1.48
CA THR A 156 -10.11 8.45 2.07
C THR A 156 -11.06 7.42 2.67
N PRO A 157 -11.49 7.56 3.94
CA PRO A 157 -12.46 6.64 4.57
C PRO A 157 -13.81 6.58 3.83
N SER A 158 -14.00 7.45 2.84
CA SER A 158 -15.13 7.59 1.93
C SER A 158 -15.50 6.33 1.14
N GLU A 159 -14.67 5.30 1.11
CA GLU A 159 -15.02 4.00 0.55
C GLU A 159 -14.58 2.88 1.48
N THR A 160 -14.95 2.95 2.76
CA THR A 160 -15.41 1.69 3.36
C THR A 160 -16.45 1.19 2.35
N PRO A 161 -16.25 0.08 1.62
CA PRO A 161 -17.26 -0.41 0.70
C PRO A 161 -18.50 -0.49 1.55
N SER A 162 -19.45 0.44 1.39
CA SER A 162 -20.65 0.52 2.23
C SER A 162 -21.26 -0.85 2.13
N PRO A 163 -21.07 -1.69 3.17
CA PRO A 163 -20.73 -3.12 3.10
C PRO A 163 -21.23 -3.58 1.78
N GLN A 164 -20.35 -3.49 0.74
CA GLN A 164 -20.73 -3.43 -0.68
C GLN A 164 -22.00 -4.19 -0.72
N ARG A 165 -23.16 -3.55 -0.94
CA ARG A 165 -24.42 -4.27 -1.02
C ARG A 165 -24.14 -5.19 -2.17
N VAL A 166 -23.60 -6.37 -1.84
CA VAL A 166 -23.65 -7.57 -2.59
C VAL A 166 -25.11 -7.46 -2.88
N LYS A 167 -25.42 -7.29 -4.16
CA LYS A 167 -26.60 -7.96 -4.60
C LYS A 167 -26.28 -9.43 -4.24
N LYS A 168 -26.45 -9.81 -2.94
CA LYS A 168 -27.40 -10.82 -2.57
C LYS A 168 -28.54 -10.39 -3.46
N GLN A 169 -28.52 -10.95 -4.68
CA GLN A 169 -29.69 -11.55 -5.25
C GLN A 169 -30.40 -12.00 -4.01
N SER A 170 -31.39 -11.23 -3.60
CA SER A 170 -32.23 -11.61 -2.50
C SER A 170 -32.74 -12.94 -3.01
N THR A 171 -32.09 -14.03 -2.59
CA THR A 171 -32.70 -15.32 -2.54
C THR A 171 -33.95 -14.98 -1.77
N GLY A 172 -35.05 -14.80 -2.52
CA GLY A 172 -36.25 -14.17 -2.00
C GLY A 172 -36.55 -14.84 -0.67
N PHE A 173 -37.01 -14.06 0.30
CA PHE A 173 -37.41 -14.64 1.58
C PHE A 173 -38.29 -15.86 1.30
N ASN A 174 -37.77 -17.05 1.57
CA ASN A 174 -38.49 -18.30 1.33
C ASN A 174 -39.34 -18.49 2.57
N LYS A 175 -40.62 -18.14 2.43
CA LYS A 175 -41.59 -18.10 3.51
C LYS A 175 -41.75 -19.46 4.17
N GLU A 176 -41.91 -20.51 3.37
CA GLU A 176 -42.07 -21.90 3.82
C GLU A 176 -40.83 -22.39 4.57
N ALA A 177 -39.63 -22.14 4.04
CA ALA A 177 -38.39 -22.54 4.70
C ALA A 177 -38.18 -21.83 6.04
N SER A 178 -38.58 -20.55 6.11
CA SER A 178 -38.46 -19.75 7.35
C SER A 178 -39.43 -20.22 8.42
N ILE A 179 -40.67 -20.56 8.03
CA ILE A 179 -41.67 -21.16 8.94
C ILE A 179 -41.15 -22.51 9.47
N GLN A 180 -40.64 -23.38 8.60
CA GLN A 180 -40.07 -24.66 9.02
C GLN A 180 -38.86 -24.50 9.95
N ALA A 181 -37.99 -23.52 9.68
CA ALA A 181 -36.85 -23.22 10.53
C ALA A 181 -37.28 -22.71 11.91
N ALA A 182 -38.33 -21.86 11.98
CA ALA A 182 -38.91 -21.39 13.23
C ALA A 182 -39.49 -22.54 14.06
N MET A 183 -40.28 -23.42 13.45
CA MET A 183 -40.85 -24.61 14.13
C MET A 183 -39.78 -25.55 14.69
N LYS A 184 -38.59 -25.57 14.07
CA LYS A 184 -37.43 -26.38 14.50
C LYS A 184 -36.50 -25.63 15.46
N ASN A 185 -36.84 -24.40 15.90
CA ASN A 185 -35.99 -23.52 16.72
C ASN A 185 -34.58 -23.30 16.15
N LEU A 186 -34.47 -23.23 14.81
CA LEU A 186 -33.19 -23.02 14.11
C LEU A 186 -32.86 -21.53 13.89
N LEU A 187 -33.80 -20.64 14.24
CA LEU A 187 -33.64 -19.19 14.10
C LEU A 187 -33.26 -18.59 15.45
N ASN A 188 -32.33 -17.63 15.43
CA ASN A 188 -31.98 -16.86 16.64
C ASN A 188 -32.98 -15.72 16.91
N ASN A 189 -32.96 -15.15 18.12
CA ASN A 189 -33.86 -14.07 18.53
C ASN A 189 -33.82 -12.87 17.57
N HIS A 190 -32.64 -12.51 17.08
CA HIS A 190 -32.50 -11.38 16.16
C HIS A 190 -33.21 -11.66 14.81
N GLN A 191 -33.07 -12.86 14.27
CA GLN A 191 -33.76 -13.28 13.05
C GLN A 191 -35.28 -13.32 13.23
N LEU A 192 -35.75 -13.83 14.37
CA LEU A 192 -37.18 -13.88 14.69
C LEU A 192 -37.80 -12.47 14.77
N HIS A 193 -37.13 -11.53 15.45
CA HIS A 193 -37.56 -10.13 15.50
C HIS A 193 -37.58 -9.49 14.11
N GLN A 194 -36.53 -9.67 13.30
CA GLN A 194 -36.49 -9.14 11.93
C GLN A 194 -37.65 -9.63 11.07
N ILE A 195 -38.02 -10.92 11.19
CA ILE A 195 -39.14 -11.49 10.43
C ILE A 195 -40.47 -10.89 10.90
N LEU A 196 -40.67 -10.76 12.22
CA LEU A 196 -41.89 -10.20 12.80
C LEU A 196 -42.07 -8.72 12.44
N ASP A 197 -41.01 -7.92 12.55
CA ASP A 197 -41.01 -6.49 12.22
C ASP A 197 -41.33 -6.23 10.74
N ASN A 198 -41.00 -7.18 9.87
CA ASN A 198 -41.28 -7.12 8.43
C ASN A 198 -42.49 -7.96 7.99
N SER A 199 -43.31 -8.45 8.92
CA SER A 199 -44.41 -9.39 8.63
C SER A 199 -45.37 -8.92 7.54
N SER A 200 -45.74 -7.63 7.53
CA SER A 200 -46.60 -7.05 6.49
C SER A 200 -45.91 -7.03 5.11
N ARG A 201 -44.60 -6.80 5.07
CA ARG A 201 -43.82 -6.78 3.81
C ARG A 201 -43.57 -8.18 3.27
N LEU A 202 -43.57 -9.18 4.14
CA LEU A 202 -43.36 -10.59 3.82
C LEU A 202 -44.68 -11.34 3.54
N ASN A 203 -45.83 -10.65 3.57
CA ASN A 203 -47.16 -11.25 3.39
C ASN A 203 -47.40 -12.47 4.31
N LEU A 204 -47.02 -12.35 5.58
CA LEU A 204 -47.31 -13.36 6.60
C LEU A 204 -48.78 -13.23 7.03
N SER A 205 -49.50 -14.35 7.05
CA SER A 205 -50.81 -14.43 7.69
C SER A 205 -50.65 -14.46 9.21
N GLU A 206 -51.72 -14.14 9.94
CA GLU A 206 -51.68 -14.11 11.42
C GLU A 206 -51.29 -15.48 12.02
N LYS A 207 -51.75 -16.58 11.39
CA LYS A 207 -51.39 -17.95 11.79
C LYS A 207 -49.91 -18.26 11.61
N GLU A 208 -49.25 -17.65 10.63
CA GLU A 208 -47.82 -17.84 10.40
C GLU A 208 -47.00 -16.94 11.32
N ALA A 209 -47.45 -15.71 11.55
CA ALA A 209 -46.84 -14.79 12.50
C ALA A 209 -46.84 -15.37 13.93
N SER A 210 -47.90 -16.08 14.34
CA SER A 210 -47.95 -16.72 15.67
C SER A 210 -46.86 -17.77 15.86
N ILE A 211 -46.44 -18.50 14.81
CA ILE A 211 -45.36 -19.49 14.88
C ILE A 211 -44.03 -18.81 15.26
N PHE A 212 -43.74 -17.65 14.67
CA PHE A 212 -42.51 -16.90 14.99
C PHE A 212 -42.55 -16.29 16.40
N ARG A 213 -43.72 -15.83 16.86
CA ARG A 213 -43.88 -15.32 18.24
C ARG A 213 -43.71 -16.45 19.27
N GLU A 214 -44.25 -17.63 18.99
CA GLU A 214 -44.09 -18.82 19.84
C GLU A 214 -42.62 -19.27 19.89
N ALA A 215 -41.95 -19.34 18.73
CA ALA A 215 -40.52 -19.64 18.67
C ALA A 215 -39.69 -18.62 19.46
N LEU A 216 -40.06 -17.33 19.41
CA LEU A 216 -39.40 -16.27 20.16
C LEU A 216 -39.62 -16.40 21.67
N SER A 217 -40.82 -16.80 22.12
CA SER A 217 -41.06 -17.08 23.54
C SER A 217 -40.32 -18.31 24.06
N ASN A 218 -40.08 -19.30 23.19
CA ASN A 218 -39.37 -20.53 23.54
C ASN A 218 -37.85 -20.35 23.52
N ALA A 219 -37.35 -19.37 22.76
CA ALA A 219 -35.94 -19.03 22.71
C ALA A 219 -35.54 -18.31 24.02
N SER A 220 -35.04 -19.13 24.96
CA SER A 220 -34.58 -18.70 26.29
C SER A 220 -33.77 -17.39 26.22
N PRO A 221 -34.01 -16.43 27.14
CA PRO A 221 -33.35 -15.13 27.10
C PRO A 221 -31.83 -15.32 27.07
N ALA A 222 -31.18 -14.66 26.09
CA ALA A 222 -29.74 -14.72 25.94
C ALA A 222 -29.08 -14.36 27.30
N PRO A 223 -28.03 -15.10 27.71
CA PRO A 223 -27.32 -14.79 28.94
C PRO A 223 -26.89 -13.32 28.93
N SER A 224 -27.25 -12.60 29.99
CA SER A 224 -27.02 -11.17 30.12
C SER A 224 -25.56 -10.84 29.81
N ALA A 225 -25.36 -9.87 28.92
CA ALA A 225 -24.04 -9.47 28.46
C ALA A 225 -23.13 -9.10 29.65
N PRO A 226 -21.87 -9.55 29.67
CA PRO A 226 -20.95 -9.19 30.74
C PRO A 226 -20.68 -7.67 30.76
N PRO A 227 -20.50 -7.06 31.95
CA PRO A 227 -20.37 -5.62 32.11
C PRO A 227 -19.16 -5.06 31.34
N SER A 228 -19.39 -3.97 30.61
CA SER A 228 -18.40 -3.28 29.78
C SER A 228 -17.22 -2.77 30.62
N LYS A 229 -15.99 -3.08 30.19
CA LYS A 229 -14.74 -2.63 30.83
C LYS A 229 -14.56 -1.11 30.68
N ILE A 230 -14.19 -0.49 31.80
CA ILE A 230 -13.98 0.94 32.06
C ILE A 230 -12.84 1.53 31.21
N ASP A 231 -13.10 2.72 30.64
CA ASP A 231 -12.18 3.57 29.87
C ASP A 231 -10.92 3.98 30.66
N ARG A 232 -9.75 3.94 30.03
CA ARG A 232 -8.53 4.58 30.54
C ARG A 232 -8.12 5.75 29.63
N PRO A 233 -7.75 6.92 30.20
CA PRO A 233 -7.33 8.08 29.42
C PRO A 233 -5.91 7.93 28.87
N ALA A 234 -5.68 8.47 27.67
CA ALA A 234 -4.41 8.47 26.97
C ALA A 234 -3.39 9.46 27.56
N PRO A 235 -2.08 9.17 27.53
CA PRO A 235 -1.05 10.05 28.06
C PRO A 235 -0.72 11.21 27.10
N PRO A 236 -0.24 12.35 27.62
CA PRO A 236 0.11 13.52 26.81
C PRO A 236 1.45 13.33 26.08
N MET A 237 1.50 13.76 24.81
CA MET A 237 2.70 13.83 23.98
C MET A 237 3.27 15.26 24.04
N ASP A 238 4.58 15.38 24.27
CA ASP A 238 5.31 16.65 24.30
C ASP A 238 6.19 16.75 23.04
N PHE A 239 5.94 17.76 22.19
CA PHE A 239 6.59 17.97 20.90
C PHE A 239 7.43 19.26 20.95
N ASN A 240 8.75 19.11 21.06
CA ASN A 240 9.69 20.21 20.85
C ASN A 240 10.91 19.69 20.07
N TYR A 241 10.93 19.92 18.76
CA TYR A 241 12.09 19.68 17.89
C TYR A 241 12.62 21.04 17.40
N TYR A 242 13.82 21.40 17.87
CA TYR A 242 14.58 22.57 17.44
C TYR A 242 15.39 22.21 16.18
N TYR A 243 15.22 22.95 15.08
CA TYR A 243 16.07 22.86 13.89
C TYR A 243 17.26 23.83 14.02
N ASP A 244 18.46 23.35 13.73
CA ASP A 244 19.73 24.11 13.76
C ASP A 244 20.17 24.45 12.32
N GLU A 245 20.45 25.72 12.03
CA GLU A 245 20.62 26.29 10.68
C GLU A 245 22.08 26.28 10.15
N SER A 246 23.05 25.66 10.83
CA SER A 246 24.47 25.89 10.51
C SER A 246 25.16 24.91 9.53
N TYR A 247 24.43 24.08 8.77
CA TYR A 247 25.06 23.13 7.83
C TYR A 247 25.15 23.66 6.39
N TYR A 248 26.16 24.50 6.11
CA TYR A 248 26.66 24.68 4.74
C TYR A 248 27.48 23.44 4.34
N TYR A 249 26.90 22.58 3.50
CA TYR A 249 27.61 21.45 2.89
C TYR A 249 28.51 21.97 1.75
N GLU A 250 29.83 21.91 1.92
CA GLU A 250 30.74 21.98 0.78
C GLU A 250 30.45 20.80 -0.15
N ASP A 251 30.14 21.09 -1.42
CA ASP A 251 29.78 20.09 -2.42
C ASP A 251 31.05 19.33 -2.85
N PRO A 252 31.21 18.06 -2.45
CA PRO A 252 32.46 17.31 -2.66
C PRO A 252 32.75 17.03 -4.14
N TYR A 253 31.86 17.41 -5.05
CA TYR A 253 32.01 17.22 -6.50
C TYR A 253 32.46 18.49 -7.23
N GLU A 254 32.58 19.63 -6.55
CA GLU A 254 32.99 20.89 -7.19
C GLU A 254 34.46 20.87 -7.68
N SER A 255 35.27 19.95 -7.16
CA SER A 255 36.65 19.73 -7.59
C SER A 255 36.83 18.72 -8.73
N ASP A 256 35.78 18.00 -9.17
CA ASP A 256 35.91 17.05 -10.29
C ASP A 256 35.94 17.81 -11.63
N PRO A 257 37.04 17.75 -12.41
CA PRO A 257 37.14 18.46 -13.69
C PRO A 257 36.03 18.09 -14.68
N LYS A 258 35.46 16.87 -14.60
CA LYS A 258 34.35 16.46 -15.47
C LYS A 258 33.06 17.23 -15.20
N TYR A 259 32.90 17.80 -14.00
CA TYR A 259 31.71 18.55 -13.61
C TYR A 259 31.72 20.01 -14.10
N LYS A 260 32.90 20.59 -14.36
CA LYS A 260 33.02 21.99 -14.83
C LYS A 260 32.64 22.18 -16.30
N ASP A 261 32.80 21.16 -17.13
CA ASP A 261 32.52 21.24 -18.56
C ASP A 261 31.02 21.25 -18.90
N GLU A 262 30.17 20.77 -18.00
CA GLU A 262 28.72 20.68 -18.23
C GLU A 262 28.01 22.02 -17.98
N TYR A 263 28.54 22.88 -17.10
CA TYR A 263 27.99 24.22 -16.83
C TYR A 263 28.28 25.25 -17.92
N THR A 264 29.28 25.02 -18.78
CA THR A 264 29.71 25.99 -19.79
C THR A 264 29.20 25.71 -21.20
N ARG A 265 28.52 24.58 -21.44
CA ARG A 265 28.11 24.13 -22.79
C ARG A 265 26.63 24.31 -23.16
N ASN A 266 25.87 25.13 -22.44
CA ASN A 266 24.50 25.44 -22.84
C ASN A 266 24.30 26.95 -23.12
N PRO A 267 24.81 27.47 -24.26
CA PRO A 267 24.28 28.72 -24.78
C PRO A 267 22.86 28.45 -25.28
N ARG A 268 21.92 29.28 -24.79
CA ARG A 268 20.49 29.31 -25.13
C ARG A 268 20.20 29.17 -26.61
#